data_AF-A0ABD0RUH6-F1
#
_entry.id   AF-A0ABD0RUH6-F1
#
_cell.length_a   1.000
_cell.length_b   1.000
_cell.length_c   1.000
_cell.angle_alpha   90.00
_cell.angle_beta   90.00
_cell.angle_gamma   90.00
#
_symmetry.space_group_name_H-M   'P 1'
#
loop_
_entity.id
_entity.type
_entity.pdbx_description
1 polymer ?
#
loop_
_entity_poly.entity_id
_entity_poly.type
_entity_poly.pdbx_seq_one_letter_code
_entity_poly.pdbx_strand_id
1 'polypeptide(L)'
;INTGSSLLSLGTLVKGVPAETISGIESSELLAISQNPTFISNILSAPDIVQLVYVMKIVSIDETKVIENVPDALAGSIPRVLLIPQESVNVTLINQKHWTQEQ
;
A
#
# COMPACT_ATOMS: atom_id res chain seq x y z
N ILE A 1 9.12 -3.98 16.11
CA ILE A 1 9.17 -3.53 14.71
C ILE A 1 8.33 -2.27 14.65
N ASN A 2 8.93 -1.09 14.54
CA ASN A 2 8.24 0.19 14.69
C ASN A 2 8.66 1.24 13.65
N THR A 3 9.43 0.83 12.63
CA THR A 3 9.91 1.71 11.55
C THR A 3 9.81 1.00 10.21
N GLY A 4 9.75 1.75 9.12
CA GLY A 4 9.70 1.20 7.76
C GLY A 4 10.97 0.40 7.42
N SER A 5 12.14 0.89 7.83
CA SER A 5 13.42 0.21 7.64
C SER A 5 13.48 -1.15 8.33
N SER A 6 12.92 -1.26 9.54
CA SER A 6 12.83 -2.54 10.25
C SER A 6 11.93 -3.52 9.50
N LEU A 7 10.81 -3.03 8.97
CA LEU A 7 9.86 -3.83 8.19
C LEU A 7 10.48 -4.31 6.87
N LEU A 8 11.21 -3.45 6.18
CA LEU A 8 11.95 -3.79 4.96
C LEU A 8 12.98 -4.88 5.21
N SER A 9 13.69 -4.80 6.35
CA SER A 9 14.76 -5.73 6.72
C SER A 9 14.27 -7.15 7.02
N LEU A 10 12.96 -7.33 7.28
CA LEU A 10 12.35 -8.65 7.48
C LEU A 10 12.31 -9.50 6.20
N GLY A 11 12.31 -8.87 5.03
CA GLY A 11 12.08 -9.54 3.76
C GLY A 11 10.77 -10.33 3.78
N THR A 12 10.86 -11.64 3.56
CA THR A 12 9.70 -12.55 3.47
C THR A 12 8.98 -12.77 4.80
N LEU A 13 9.57 -12.38 5.93
CA LEU A 13 8.93 -12.48 7.25
C LEU A 13 7.83 -11.44 7.47
N VAL A 14 7.68 -10.46 6.57
CA VAL A 14 6.58 -9.46 6.62
C VAL A 14 5.20 -10.10 6.68
N LYS A 15 5.02 -11.29 6.08
CA LYS A 15 3.76 -12.05 6.10
C LYS A 15 3.32 -12.49 7.50
N GLY A 16 4.24 -12.53 8.47
CA GLY A 16 3.96 -12.88 9.86
C GLY A 16 3.81 -11.66 10.77
N VAL A 17 3.92 -10.44 10.25
CA VAL A 17 3.80 -9.22 11.04
C VAL A 17 2.32 -8.94 11.34
N PRO A 18 1.93 -8.73 12.61
CA PRO A 18 0.56 -8.35 12.94
C PRO A 18 0.17 -7.04 12.26
N ALA A 19 -1.07 -6.96 11.76
CA ALA A 19 -1.57 -5.75 11.10
C ALA A 19 -1.53 -4.51 12.02
N GLU A 20 -1.74 -4.68 13.33
CA GLU A 20 -1.59 -3.61 14.33
C GLU A 20 -0.17 -3.03 14.37
N THR A 21 0.85 -3.88 14.18
CA THR A 21 2.24 -3.43 14.08
C THR A 21 2.47 -2.57 12.83
N ILE A 22 1.84 -2.90 11.70
CA ILE A 22 1.90 -2.08 10.48
C ILE A 22 1.18 -0.74 10.67
N SER A 23 0.01 -0.78 11.32
CA SER A 23 -0.78 0.43 11.61
C SER A 23 0.00 1.45 12.47
N GLY A 24 0.85 0.96 13.37
CA GLY A 24 1.71 1.77 14.23
C GLY A 24 2.96 2.38 13.56
N ILE A 25 3.28 2.02 12.31
CA ILE A 25 4.41 2.63 11.58
C ILE A 25 3.94 3.93 10.93
N GLU A 26 4.82 4.93 10.86
CA GLU A 26 4.56 6.19 10.18
C GLU A 26 4.24 5.98 8.69
N SER A 27 3.18 6.61 8.20
CA SER A 27 2.72 6.40 6.82
C SER A 27 3.76 6.84 5.78
N SER A 28 4.53 7.89 6.08
CA SER A 28 5.62 8.37 5.22
C SER A 28 6.76 7.35 5.09
N GLU A 29 7.06 6.60 6.14
CA GLU A 29 8.03 5.50 6.09
C GLU A 29 7.50 4.35 5.24
N LEU A 30 6.21 4.00 5.38
CA LEU A 30 5.55 2.97 4.57
C LEU A 30 5.53 3.33 3.08
N LEU A 31 5.36 4.61 2.76
CA LEU A 31 5.45 5.13 1.40
C LEU A 31 6.89 5.10 0.88
N ALA A 32 7.87 5.45 1.70
CA ALA A 32 9.28 5.41 1.29
C ALA A 32 9.73 3.98 0.94
N ILE A 33 9.36 2.98 1.74
CA ILE A 33 9.69 1.58 1.45
C ILE A 33 8.86 0.98 0.31
N SER A 34 7.73 1.61 -0.07
CA SER A 34 6.88 1.16 -1.19
C SER A 34 7.60 1.23 -2.53
N GLN A 35 8.60 2.10 -2.64
CA GLN A 35 9.47 2.24 -3.81
C GLN A 35 10.40 1.05 -4.01
N ASN A 36 10.50 0.15 -3.02
CA ASN A 36 11.32 -1.06 -3.11
C ASN A 36 10.49 -2.23 -3.69
N PRO A 37 10.79 -2.72 -4.91
CA PRO A 37 9.99 -3.78 -5.54
C PRO A 37 10.04 -5.10 -4.78
N THR A 38 11.14 -5.40 -4.08
CA THR A 38 11.24 -6.60 -3.23
C THR A 38 10.29 -6.50 -2.05
N PHE A 39 10.15 -5.32 -1.44
CA PHE A 39 9.16 -5.09 -0.39
C PHE A 39 7.73 -5.30 -0.90
N ILE A 40 7.40 -4.75 -2.08
CA ILE A 40 6.09 -4.94 -2.70
C ILE A 40 5.79 -6.42 -2.94
N SER A 41 6.75 -7.19 -3.45
CA SER A 41 6.59 -8.64 -3.62
C SER A 41 6.33 -9.35 -2.28
N ASN A 42 7.06 -8.96 -1.23
CA ASN A 42 6.91 -9.56 0.10
C ASN A 42 5.55 -9.22 0.75
N ILE A 43 5.10 -7.95 0.69
CA ILE A 43 3.81 -7.53 1.29
C ILE A 43 2.62 -8.11 0.52
N LEU A 44 2.72 -8.29 -0.80
CA LEU A 44 1.70 -9.00 -1.59
C LEU A 44 1.53 -10.47 -1.20
N SER A 45 2.57 -11.08 -0.64
CA SER A 45 2.49 -12.45 -0.11
C SER A 45 1.95 -12.51 1.33
N ALA A 46 1.71 -11.35 1.97
CA ALA A 46 1.13 -11.27 3.30
C ALA A 46 -0.39 -11.49 3.26
N PRO A 47 -1.03 -11.82 4.40
CA PRO A 47 -2.48 -11.94 4.47
C PRO A 47 -3.20 -10.66 4.04
N ASP A 48 -4.41 -10.78 3.48
CA ASP A 48 -5.17 -9.65 2.92
C ASP A 48 -5.38 -8.52 3.92
N ILE A 49 -5.58 -8.84 5.20
CA ILE A 49 -5.73 -7.83 6.25
C ILE A 49 -4.48 -6.96 6.43
N VAL A 50 -3.29 -7.54 6.22
CA VAL A 50 -2.02 -6.81 6.31
C VAL A 50 -1.87 -5.89 5.10
N GLN A 51 -2.22 -6.38 3.91
CA GLN A 51 -2.24 -5.58 2.68
C GLN A 51 -3.23 -4.41 2.78
N LEU A 52 -4.44 -4.67 3.29
CA LEU A 52 -5.46 -3.66 3.51
C LEU A 52 -4.98 -2.57 4.48
N VAL A 53 -4.48 -2.96 5.66
CA VAL A 53 -4.00 -1.97 6.65
C VAL A 53 -2.83 -1.15 6.10
N TYR A 54 -1.93 -1.78 5.35
CA TYR A 54 -0.87 -1.06 4.65
C TYR A 54 -1.44 -0.03 3.66
N VAL A 55 -2.37 -0.43 2.79
CA VAL A 55 -2.99 0.49 1.82
C VAL A 55 -3.74 1.63 2.53
N MET A 56 -4.49 1.35 3.60
CA MET A 56 -5.18 2.40 4.36
C MET A 56 -4.20 3.41 4.94
N LYS A 57 -3.03 2.98 5.41
CA LYS A 57 -1.96 3.89 5.89
C LYS A 57 -1.37 4.73 4.78
N ILE A 58 -1.22 4.19 3.57
CA ILE A 58 -0.73 4.93 2.40
C ILE A 58 -1.77 5.96 1.96
N VAL A 59 -3.05 5.58 1.89
CA VAL A 59 -4.15 6.47 1.51
C VAL A 59 -4.30 7.62 2.51
N SER A 60 -4.11 7.36 3.81
CA SER A 60 -4.23 8.40 4.85
C SER A 60 -3.16 9.50 4.77
N ILE A 61 -2.15 9.36 3.90
CA ILE A 61 -1.14 10.41 3.68
C ILE A 61 -1.76 11.59 2.93
N ASP A 62 -2.48 11.27 1.85
CA ASP A 62 -3.12 12.24 0.97
C ASP A 62 -4.24 11.53 0.19
N GLU A 63 -5.48 11.77 0.61
CA GLU A 63 -6.69 11.21 -0.01
C GLU A 63 -6.88 11.71 -1.46
N THR A 64 -6.22 12.79 -1.85
CA THR A 64 -6.25 13.33 -3.22
C THR A 64 -5.23 12.67 -4.15
N LYS A 65 -4.33 11.83 -3.60
CA LYS A 65 -3.25 11.16 -4.34
C LYS A 65 -3.23 9.64 -4.16
N VAL A 66 -4.38 9.05 -3.85
CA VAL A 66 -4.55 7.58 -3.74
C VAL A 66 -3.94 6.82 -4.90
N ILE A 67 -4.23 7.22 -6.15
CA ILE A 67 -3.74 6.52 -7.35
C ILE A 67 -2.22 6.65 -7.50
N GLU A 68 -1.64 7.77 -7.09
CA GLU A 68 -0.18 7.99 -7.18
C GLU A 68 0.57 7.23 -6.09
N ASN A 69 0.04 7.23 -4.86
CA ASN A 69 0.74 6.73 -3.68
C ASN A 69 0.62 5.21 -3.51
N VAL A 70 -0.52 4.62 -3.87
CA VAL A 70 -0.73 3.17 -3.69
C VAL A 70 0.02 2.40 -4.77
N PRO A 71 0.87 1.42 -4.42
CA PRO A 71 1.57 0.60 -5.41
C PRO A 71 0.62 -0.13 -6.36
N ASP A 72 1.03 -0.27 -7.62
CA ASP A 72 0.17 -0.80 -8.69
C ASP A 72 -0.43 -2.18 -8.39
N ALA A 73 0.39 -3.05 -7.80
CA ALA A 73 -0.01 -4.40 -7.44
C ALA A 73 -0.98 -4.47 -6.25
N LEU A 74 -1.07 -3.42 -5.45
CA LEU A 74 -1.95 -3.32 -4.28
C LEU A 74 -3.22 -2.52 -4.55
N ALA A 75 -3.45 -2.08 -5.79
CA ALA A 75 -4.65 -1.35 -6.18
C ALA A 75 -5.94 -2.12 -5.86
N GLY A 76 -5.89 -3.46 -5.95
CA GLY A 76 -6.97 -4.36 -5.55
C GLY A 76 -7.35 -4.32 -4.07
N SER A 77 -6.49 -3.78 -3.21
CA SER A 77 -6.78 -3.61 -1.77
C SER A 77 -7.33 -2.22 -1.44
N ILE A 78 -7.49 -1.33 -2.43
CA ILE A 78 -8.07 0.00 -2.20
C ILE A 78 -9.59 -0.16 -1.99
N PRO A 79 -10.13 0.27 -0.83
CA PRO A 79 -11.57 0.34 -0.64
C PRO A 79 -12.23 1.26 -1.67
N ARG A 80 -13.29 0.78 -2.35
CA ARG A 80 -13.98 1.54 -3.41
C ARG A 80 -14.44 2.93 -2.98
N VAL A 81 -14.83 3.10 -1.72
CA VAL A 81 -15.26 4.40 -1.16
C VAL A 81 -14.15 5.47 -1.21
N LEU A 82 -12.88 5.04 -1.28
CA LEU A 82 -11.71 5.92 -1.37
C LEU A 82 -11.27 6.18 -2.83
N LEU A 83 -11.88 5.50 -3.81
CA LEU A 83 -11.68 5.75 -5.24
C LEU A 83 -12.56 6.89 -5.73
N ILE A 84 -12.39 8.07 -5.13
CA ILE A 84 -13.09 9.28 -5.55
C ILE A 84 -12.41 9.91 -6.77
N PRO A 85 -13.16 10.60 -7.65
CA PRO A 85 -12.56 11.33 -8.76
C PRO A 85 -11.52 12.33 -8.27
N GLN A 86 -10.30 12.25 -8.80
CA GLN A 86 -9.19 13.16 -8.52
C GLN A 86 -9.05 14.13 -9.69
N GLU A 87 -8.97 15.44 -9.41
CA GLU A 87 -9.04 16.49 -10.44
C GLU A 87 -7.95 16.39 -11.53
N SER A 88 -6.79 15.81 -11.21
CA SER A 88 -5.62 15.79 -12.11
C SER A 88 -4.92 14.44 -12.19
N VAL A 89 -5.65 13.32 -12.07
CA VAL A 89 -5.01 12.00 -12.12
C VAL A 89 -4.59 11.62 -13.54
N ASN A 90 -3.35 11.18 -13.69
CA ASN A 90 -2.84 10.70 -14.98
C ASN A 90 -3.47 9.35 -15.33
N VAL A 91 -4.25 9.30 -16.42
CA VAL A 91 -4.90 8.08 -16.92
C VAL A 91 -3.90 6.95 -17.18
N THR A 92 -2.65 7.29 -17.50
CA THR A 92 -1.57 6.29 -17.66
C THR A 92 -1.30 5.55 -16.37
N LEU A 93 -1.32 6.24 -15.22
CA LEU A 93 -1.13 5.62 -13.90
C LEU A 93 -2.32 4.73 -13.54
N ILE A 94 -3.54 5.15 -13.88
CA ILE A 94 -4.74 4.33 -13.68
C ILE A 94 -4.62 3.01 -14.46
N ASN A 95 -4.20 3.07 -15.71
CA ASN A 95 -4.11 1.87 -16.57
C ASN A 95 -2.96 0.92 -16.19
N GLN A 96 -1.99 1.38 -15.38
CA GLN A 96 -0.90 0.55 -14.88
C GLN A 96 -1.28 -0.25 -13.63
N LYS A 97 -2.31 0.17 -12.90
CA LYS A 97 -2.78 -0.52 -11.69
C LYS A 97 -3.30 -1.92 -12.01
N HIS A 98 -3.02 -2.85 -11.10
CA HIS A 98 -3.60 -4.19 -11.12
C HIS A 98 -4.95 -4.17 -10.41
N TRP A 99 -5.97 -3.67 -11.10
CA TRP A 99 -7.35 -3.64 -10.61
C TRP A 99 -7.94 -5.04 -10.45
N THR A 100 -8.83 -5.21 -9.47
CA THR A 100 -9.71 -6.38 -9.43
C THR A 100 -11.09 -6.00 -9.95
N GLN A 101 -11.95 -7.00 -10.18
CA GLN A 101 -13.33 -6.76 -10.61
C GLN A 101 -14.15 -5.93 -9.61
N GLU A 102 -13.73 -5.87 -8.34
CA GLU A 102 -14.38 -5.07 -7.30
C GLU A 102 -14.00 -3.58 -7.33
N GLN A 103 -13.02 -3.17 -8.12
CA GLN A 103 -12.69 -1.76 -8.36
C GLN A 103 -13.21 -1.31 -9.72
#